data_AF-A0A2D5UN57-F1
#
_entry.id   AF-A0A2D5UN57-F1
#
_cell.length_a   1.000
_cell.length_b   1.000
_cell.length_c   1.000
_cell.angle_alpha   90.00
_cell.angle_beta   90.00
_cell.angle_gamma   90.00
#
_symmetry.space_group_name_H-M   'P 1'
#
loop_
_entity.id
_entity.type
_entity.pdbx_description
1 polymer ?
#
loop_
_entity_poly.entity_id
_entity_poly.type
_entity_poly.pdbx_seq_one_letter_code
_entity_poly.pdbx_strand_id
1 'polypeptide(L)'
;MKTLVSIITICLMFTAFGNVSAMDWKAHSGKTITFLMSEHPVLKGIREVLPQFEKDTGIKVRVNALTEDVYFDKMEVALRAGKGIADVHFCPM
;
A
#
# COMPACT_ATOMS: atom_id res chain seq x y z
N MET A 1 46.80 -28.03 12.51
CA MET A 1 46.04 -27.28 13.54
C MET A 1 45.86 -25.79 13.20
N LYS A 2 46.88 -25.07 12.70
CA LYS A 2 46.79 -23.63 12.39
C LYS A 2 45.81 -23.28 11.24
N THR A 3 45.70 -24.16 10.24
CA THR A 3 44.77 -24.04 9.10
C THR A 3 43.30 -24.29 9.47
N LEU A 4 43.04 -25.09 10.50
CA LEU A 4 41.67 -25.42 10.95
C LEU A 4 41.05 -24.26 11.74
N VAL A 5 41.86 -23.57 12.57
CA VAL A 5 41.44 -22.37 13.31
C VAL A 5 41.14 -21.21 12.37
N SER A 6 41.89 -21.05 11.27
CA SER A 6 41.67 -19.96 10.32
C SER A 6 40.37 -20.08 9.51
N ILE A 7 39.86 -21.30 9.30
CA ILE A 7 38.59 -21.54 8.57
C ILE A 7 37.38 -21.23 9.48
N ILE A 8 37.48 -21.55 10.78
CA ILE A 8 36.42 -21.30 11.76
C ILE A 8 36.24 -19.79 12.01
N THR A 9 37.33 -19.02 12.01
CA THR A 9 37.28 -17.55 12.19
C THR A 9 36.65 -16.81 11.01
N ILE A 10 36.75 -17.32 9.79
CA ILE A 10 36.10 -16.74 8.60
C ILE A 10 34.58 -16.98 8.62
N CYS A 11 34.13 -18.11 9.18
CA CYS A 11 32.71 -18.44 9.25
C CYS A 11 31.93 -17.59 10.27
N LEU A 12 32.60 -17.05 11.30
CA LEU A 12 31.97 -16.20 12.32
C LEU A 12 31.70 -14.75 11.87
N MET A 13 32.32 -14.28 10.79
CA MET A 13 32.14 -12.91 10.29
C MET A 13 31.01 -12.76 9.27
N PHE A 14 30.38 -13.84 8.82
CA PHE A 14 29.33 -13.78 7.79
C PHE A 14 27.92 -13.50 8.34
N THR A 15 27.72 -13.52 9.67
CA THR A 15 26.39 -13.39 10.29
C THR A 15 26.00 -11.96 10.66
N ALA A 16 26.77 -10.95 10.26
CA ALA A 16 26.50 -9.54 10.58
C ALA A 16 25.73 -8.77 9.48
N PHE A 17 25.10 -9.46 8.53
CA PHE A 17 24.11 -8.82 7.67
C PHE A 17 22.81 -8.67 8.47
N GLY A 18 22.53 -7.44 8.92
CA GLY A 18 21.24 -7.10 9.51
C GLY A 18 20.11 -7.55 8.57
N ASN A 19 19.12 -8.26 9.12
CA ASN A 19 17.95 -8.64 8.35
C ASN A 19 17.21 -7.36 7.94
N VAL A 20 17.33 -6.94 6.67
CA VAL A 20 16.31 -6.09 6.07
C VAL A 20 15.03 -6.90 6.12
N SER A 21 14.12 -6.57 7.04
CA SER A 21 12.81 -7.17 7.05
C SER A 21 12.16 -6.85 5.71
N ALA A 22 11.92 -7.87 4.89
CA ALA A 22 11.16 -7.70 3.67
C ALA A 22 9.79 -7.12 4.03
N MET A 23 9.28 -6.20 3.20
CA MET A 23 7.94 -5.66 3.36
C MET A 23 6.92 -6.80 3.20
N ASP A 24 6.11 -7.03 4.24
CA ASP A 24 5.00 -7.97 4.16
C ASP A 24 3.83 -7.33 3.41
N TRP A 25 3.75 -7.61 2.11
CA TRP A 25 2.68 -7.11 1.25
C TRP A 25 1.28 -7.51 1.72
N LYS A 26 1.15 -8.56 2.55
CA LYS A 26 -0.13 -9.07 3.06
C LYS A 26 -0.41 -8.73 4.51
N ALA A 27 0.38 -7.84 5.13
CA ALA A 27 0.20 -7.43 6.52
C ALA A 27 -1.22 -6.92 6.86
N HIS A 28 -1.95 -6.44 5.85
CA HIS A 28 -3.33 -5.94 5.99
C HIS A 28 -4.37 -6.73 5.17
N SER A 29 -4.06 -7.97 4.81
CA SER A 29 -4.98 -8.85 4.09
C SER A 29 -6.33 -8.99 4.82
N GLY A 30 -7.43 -8.93 4.07
CA GLY A 30 -8.80 -8.97 4.59
C GLY A 30 -9.38 -7.61 5.01
N LYS A 31 -8.56 -6.54 5.02
CA LYS A 31 -9.07 -5.17 5.22
C LYS A 31 -9.74 -4.66 3.94
N THR A 32 -10.66 -3.72 4.09
CA THR A 32 -11.28 -2.99 2.98
C THR A 32 -10.97 -1.51 3.14
N ILE A 33 -10.51 -0.87 2.07
CA ILE A 33 -10.33 0.58 2.00
C ILE A 33 -11.39 1.20 1.09
N THR A 34 -11.79 2.43 1.39
CA THR A 34 -12.66 3.23 0.54
C THR A 34 -11.83 4.26 -0.21
N PHE A 35 -11.86 4.17 -1.54
CA PHE A 35 -11.20 5.11 -2.45
C PHE A 35 -12.23 6.09 -3.01
N LEU A 36 -12.15 7.36 -2.59
CA LEU A 36 -13.00 8.44 -3.09
C LEU A 36 -12.31 9.12 -4.27
N MET A 37 -12.97 9.16 -5.42
CA MET A 37 -12.44 9.80 -6.63
C MET A 37 -13.56 10.34 -7.51
N SER A 38 -13.26 11.36 -8.32
CA SER A 38 -14.13 11.74 -9.43
C SER A 38 -14.11 10.66 -10.54
N GLU A 39 -15.19 10.54 -11.29
CA GLU A 39 -15.27 9.69 -12.48
C GLU A 39 -14.45 10.33 -13.62
N HIS A 40 -13.12 10.17 -13.53
CA HIS A 40 -12.10 10.77 -14.40
C HIS A 40 -11.40 9.68 -15.24
N PRO A 41 -10.85 9.96 -16.44
CA PRO A 41 -10.14 8.96 -17.25
C PRO A 41 -9.02 8.20 -16.51
N VAL A 42 -8.38 8.83 -15.53
CA VAL A 42 -7.38 8.18 -14.66
C VAL A 42 -7.98 7.01 -13.87
N LEU A 43 -9.23 7.14 -13.41
CA LEU A 43 -9.91 6.08 -12.67
C LEU A 43 -10.09 4.82 -13.53
N LYS A 44 -10.22 4.96 -14.85
CA LYS A 44 -10.26 3.82 -15.76
C LYS A 44 -8.99 2.97 -15.65
N GLY A 45 -7.81 3.60 -15.71
CA GLY A 45 -6.53 2.90 -15.56
C GLY A 45 -6.35 2.30 -14.17
N ILE A 46 -6.81 2.99 -13.13
CA ILE A 46 -6.79 2.44 -11.76
C ILE A 46 -7.63 1.16 -11.67
N ARG A 47 -8.85 1.16 -12.22
CA ARG A 47 -9.73 -0.02 -12.21
C ARG A 47 -9.11 -1.24 -12.89
N GLU A 48 -8.27 -1.04 -13.90
CA GLU A 48 -7.58 -2.13 -14.60
C GLU A 48 -6.53 -2.82 -13.71
N VAL A 49 -5.87 -2.08 -12.81
CA VAL A 49 -4.81 -2.61 -11.93
C VAL A 49 -5.31 -3.02 -10.54
N LEU A 50 -6.49 -2.56 -10.12
CA LEU A 50 -7.08 -2.91 -8.82
C LEU A 50 -7.15 -4.43 -8.55
N PRO A 51 -7.57 -5.30 -9.49
CA PRO A 51 -7.61 -6.74 -9.23
C PRO A 51 -6.25 -7.33 -8.84
N GLN A 52 -5.18 -6.83 -9.45
CA GLN A 52 -3.82 -7.26 -9.13
C GLN A 52 -3.39 -6.76 -7.74
N PHE A 53 -3.69 -5.49 -7.42
CA PHE A 53 -3.48 -4.95 -6.08
C PHE A 53 -4.21 -5.76 -5.00
N GLU A 54 -5.49 -6.11 -5.21
CA GLU A 54 -6.25 -6.91 -4.25
C GLU A 54 -5.69 -8.32 -4.08
N LYS A 55 -5.18 -8.93 -5.16
CA LYS A 55 -4.57 -10.26 -5.14
C LYS A 55 -3.25 -10.27 -4.36
N ASP A 56 -2.41 -9.26 -4.58
CA ASP A 56 -1.07 -9.20 -4.01
C ASP A 56 -1.10 -8.84 -2.53
N THR A 57 -2.01 -7.93 -2.15
CA THR A 57 -2.09 -7.41 -0.77
C THR A 57 -3.17 -8.09 0.08
N GLY A 58 -4.17 -8.70 -0.55
CA GLY A 58 -5.37 -9.18 0.13
C GLY A 58 -6.31 -8.07 0.61
N ILE A 59 -6.03 -6.80 0.33
CA ILE A 59 -6.88 -5.66 0.65
C ILE A 59 -7.99 -5.58 -0.40
N LYS A 60 -9.23 -5.29 0.02
CA LYS A 60 -10.34 -4.96 -0.87
C LYS A 60 -10.46 -3.46 -1.07
N VAL A 61 -10.77 -3.03 -2.30
CA VAL A 61 -10.91 -1.61 -2.62
C VAL A 61 -12.34 -1.31 -3.02
N ARG A 62 -13.04 -0.53 -2.19
CA ARG A 62 -14.34 0.05 -2.53
C ARG A 62 -14.10 1.36 -3.25
N VAL A 63 -14.29 1.37 -4.58
CA VAL A 63 -14.26 2.59 -5.37
C VAL A 63 -15.59 3.34 -5.19
N ASN A 64 -15.53 4.55 -4.65
CA ASN A 64 -16.63 5.49 -4.58
C ASN A 64 -16.39 6.61 -5.61
N ALA A 65 -16.86 6.37 -6.83
CA ALA A 65 -16.71 7.29 -7.94
C ALA A 65 -17.90 8.26 -8.00
N LEU A 66 -17.62 9.56 -8.12
CA LEU A 66 -18.62 10.62 -8.12
C LEU A 66 -18.40 11.55 -9.31
N THR A 67 -19.40 12.36 -9.67
CA THR A 67 -19.16 13.50 -10.55
C THR A 67 -18.19 14.48 -9.87
N GLU A 68 -17.44 15.25 -10.67
CA GLU A 68 -16.33 16.06 -10.16
C GLU A 68 -16.77 17.11 -9.13
N ASP A 69 -17.87 17.80 -9.39
CA ASP A 69 -18.50 18.74 -8.46
C ASP A 69 -18.81 18.09 -7.10
N VAL A 70 -19.49 16.94 -7.11
CA VAL A 70 -19.86 16.20 -5.89
C VAL A 70 -18.63 15.60 -5.20
N TYR A 71 -17.60 15.22 -5.96
CA TYR A 71 -16.35 14.69 -5.43
C TYR A 71 -15.65 15.71 -4.54
N PHE A 72 -15.45 16.94 -5.04
CA PHE A 72 -14.76 17.97 -4.28
C PHE A 72 -15.50 18.37 -3.02
N ASP A 73 -16.83 18.55 -3.09
CA ASP A 73 -17.66 18.83 -1.92
C ASP A 73 -17.50 17.75 -0.83
N LYS A 74 -17.52 16.47 -1.21
CA LYS A 74 -17.36 15.37 -0.25
C LYS A 74 -15.93 15.22 0.26
N MET A 75 -14.93 15.46 -0.58
CA MET A 75 -13.52 15.40 -0.19
C MET A 75 -13.23 16.47 0.90
N GLU A 76 -13.71 17.70 0.72
CA GLU A 76 -13.53 18.75 1.73
C GLU A 76 -14.15 18.37 3.08
N VAL A 77 -15.38 17.83 3.06
CA VAL A 77 -16.05 17.36 4.29
C VAL A 77 -15.26 16.22 4.93
N ALA A 78 -14.77 15.26 4.15
CA ALA A 78 -13.97 14.14 4.63
C ALA A 78 -12.68 14.59 5.33
N LEU A 79 -11.96 15.54 4.72
CA LEU A 79 -10.73 16.09 5.28
C LEU A 79 -10.98 16.88 6.56
N ARG A 80 -12.05 17.68 6.62
CA ARG A 80 -12.41 18.45 7.83
C ARG A 80 -12.92 17.56 8.97
N ALA A 81 -13.65 16.49 8.65
CA ALA A 81 -14.20 15.58 9.65
C ALA A 81 -13.13 14.75 10.36
N GLY A 82 -11.94 14.58 9.77
CA GLY A 82 -10.80 13.90 10.37
C GLY A 82 -10.94 12.38 10.54
N LYS A 83 -12.13 11.79 10.31
CA LYS A 83 -12.35 10.33 10.28
C LYS A 83 -13.52 9.91 9.38
N GLY A 84 -13.34 8.77 8.69
CA GLY A 84 -14.42 7.82 8.42
C GLY A 84 -15.20 7.94 7.11
N ILE A 85 -14.89 8.92 6.23
CA ILE A 85 -15.61 9.07 4.96
C ILE A 85 -14.90 8.34 3.80
N ALA A 86 -13.56 8.41 3.75
CA ALA A 86 -12.74 7.59 2.86
C ALA A 86 -11.32 7.45 3.44
N ASP A 87 -10.58 6.47 2.94
CA ASP A 87 -9.19 6.19 3.34
C ASP A 87 -8.19 6.76 2.35
N VAL A 88 -8.59 6.86 1.07
CA VAL A 88 -7.76 7.36 -0.02
C VAL A 88 -8.57 8.38 -0.83
N HIS A 89 -7.92 9.48 -1.18
CA HIS A 89 -8.47 10.56 -2.01
C HIS A 89 -7.54 10.85 -3.18
N PHE A 90 -8.11 11.18 -4.34
CA PHE A 90 -7.33 11.69 -5.46
C PHE A 90 -7.09 13.19 -5.29
N CYS A 91 -5.84 13.62 -5.15
CA CYS A 91 -5.52 15.04 -5.13
C CYS A 91 -5.23 15.49 -6.58
N PRO A 92 -6.15 16.20 -7.27
CA PRO A 92 -5.80 16.84 -8.53
C PRO A 92 -4.82 17.98 -8.26
N MET A 93 -3.81 18.11 -9.12
CA MET A 93 -2.93 19.28 -9.14
C MET A 93 -3.60 20.47 -9.82
#